data_AF-A0A7C1QXA0-F1
#
_entry.id   AF-A0A7C1QXA0-F1
#
_cell.length_a   1.000
_cell.length_b   1.000
_cell.length_c   1.000
_cell.angle_alpha   90.00
_cell.angle_beta   90.00
_cell.angle_gamma   90.00
#
_symmetry.space_group_name_H-M   'P 1'
#
loop_
_entity.id
_entity.type
_entity.pdbx_description
1 polymer ?
#
loop_
_entity_poly.entity_id
_entity_poly.type
_entity_poly.pdbx_seq_one_letter_code
_entity_poly.pdbx_strand_id
1 'polypeptide(L)' 'VPPGRVAVVESGIKTRAEVVQFWELGYKGFLIGKALMRSDSPGQLLHDLAGR' A
#
# COMPACT_ATOMS: atom_id res chain seq x y z
N VAL A 1 -11.78 -13.51 -3.06
CA VAL A 1 -11.25 -13.24 -4.42
C VAL A 1 -11.08 -14.58 -5.12
N PRO A 2 -11.60 -14.77 -6.35
CA PRO A 2 -11.45 -16.03 -7.07
C PRO A 2 -9.98 -16.42 -7.22
N PRO A 3 -9.65 -17.73 -7.30
CA PRO A 3 -8.30 -18.19 -7.58
C PRO A 3 -7.71 -17.54 -8.84
N GLY A 4 -6.41 -17.25 -8.81
CA GLY A 4 -5.68 -16.67 -9.96
C GLY A 4 -5.89 -15.16 -10.18
N ARG A 5 -6.54 -14.45 -9.26
CA ARG A 5 -6.68 -12.98 -9.31
C ARG A 5 -5.75 -12.32 -8.29
N VAL A 6 -5.16 -11.19 -8.67
CA VAL A 6 -4.42 -10.33 -7.74
C VAL A 6 -5.39 -9.36 -7.05
N ALA A 7 -5.41 -9.38 -5.73
CA ALA A 7 -6.16 -8.41 -4.93
C ALA A 7 -5.33 -7.16 -4.67
N VAL A 8 -5.89 -5.99 -4.95
CA VAL A 8 -5.25 -4.68 -4.76
C VAL A 8 -6.04 -3.86 -3.75
N VAL A 9 -5.36 -3.31 -2.75
CA VAL A 9 -5.95 -2.39 -1.76
C VAL A 9 -5.72 -0.95 -2.22
N GLU A 10 -6.78 -0.14 -2.30
CA GLU A 10 -6.70 1.23 -2.84
C GLU A 10 -6.86 2.35 -1.78
N SER A 11 -7.65 2.10 -0.73
CA SER A 11 -8.01 3.11 0.27
C SER A 11 -7.65 2.65 1.67
N GLY A 12 -7.32 3.59 2.56
CA GLY A 12 -7.00 3.29 3.95
C GLY A 12 -5.54 2.89 4.21
N ILE A 13 -4.61 3.29 3.34
CA ILE A 13 -3.17 3.06 3.54
C ILE A 13 -2.49 4.43 3.74
N LYS A 14 -1.97 4.65 4.93
CA LYS A 14 -1.21 5.84 5.31
C LYS A 14 0.12 5.50 5.96
N THR A 15 0.24 4.28 6.49
CA THR A 15 1.35 3.80 7.28
C THR A 15 1.82 2.43 6.81
N ARG A 16 3.07 2.09 7.14
CA ARG A 16 3.61 0.76 6.89
C ARG A 16 2.86 -0.34 7.64
N ALA A 17 2.38 -0.06 8.85
CA ALA A 17 1.65 -1.03 9.66
C ALA A 17 0.37 -1.52 8.95
N GLU A 18 -0.37 -0.61 8.30
CA GLU A 18 -1.55 -0.96 7.50
C GLU A 18 -1.17 -1.84 6.29
N VAL A 19 -0.06 -1.52 5.61
CA VAL A 19 0.47 -2.35 4.51
C VAL A 19 0.76 -3.78 4.99
N VAL A 20 1.42 -3.93 6.14
CA VAL A 20 1.75 -5.23 6.73
C VAL A 20 0.49 -6.00 7.10
N GLN A 21 -0.48 -5.35 7.73
CA GLN A 21 -1.75 -5.97 8.09
C GLN A 21 -2.48 -6.55 6.87
N PHE A 22 -2.60 -5.79 5.78
CA PHE A 22 -3.22 -6.28 4.55
C PHE A 22 -2.37 -7.37 3.88
N TRP A 23 -1.04 -7.27 3.97
CA TRP A 23 -0.15 -8.30 3.44
C TRP A 23 -0.37 -9.65 4.10
N GLU A 24 -0.51 -9.66 5.43
CA GLU A 24 -0.79 -10.85 6.24
C GLU A 24 -2.18 -11.44 5.93
N LEU A 25 -3.15 -10.59 5.60
CA LEU A 25 -4.48 -11.01 5.12
C LEU A 25 -4.49 -11.54 3.68
N GLY A 26 -3.34 -11.59 3.01
CA GLY A 26 -3.18 -12.18 1.68
C GLY A 26 -3.30 -11.20 0.51
N TYR A 27 -3.47 -9.91 0.77
CA TYR A 27 -3.40 -8.89 -0.29
C TYR A 27 -1.94 -8.68 -0.72
N LYS A 28 -1.71 -8.56 -2.03
CA LYS A 28 -0.35 -8.46 -2.60
C LYS A 28 -0.14 -7.25 -3.50
N GLY A 29 -1.18 -6.43 -3.70
CA GLY A 29 -1.10 -5.17 -4.43
C GLY A 29 -1.65 -4.02 -3.62
N PHE A 30 -1.07 -2.83 -3.81
CA PHE A 30 -1.50 -1.59 -3.17
C PHE A 30 -1.50 -0.47 -4.22
N LEU A 31 -2.57 0.32 -4.24
CA LEU A 31 -2.72 1.50 -5.09
C LEU A 31 -2.86 2.73 -4.18
N ILE A 32 -1.88 3.62 -4.18
CA ILE A 32 -1.84 4.77 -3.26
C ILE A 32 -1.65 6.04 -4.07
N GLY A 33 -2.70 6.84 -4.21
CA GLY A 33 -2.65 8.10 -4.96
C GLY A 33 -2.50 9.30 -4.04
N LYS A 34 -3.60 9.68 -3.38
CA LYS A 34 -3.73 10.94 -2.63
C LYS A 34 -2.64 11.17 -1.58
N ALA A 35 -2.20 10.13 -0.86
CA ALA A 35 -1.16 10.27 0.15
C ALA A 35 0.20 10.61 -0.46
N LEU A 36 0.57 9.92 -1.55
CA LEU A 36 1.80 10.22 -2.30
C LEU A 36 1.76 11.61 -2.92
N MET A 37 0.64 11.99 -3.55
CA MET A 37 0.51 13.30 -4.23
C MET A 37 0.50 14.50 -3.28
N ARG A 38 0.19 14.29 -1.99
CA ARG A 38 0.17 15.35 -0.97
C ARG A 38 1.44 15.38 -0.10
N SER A 39 2.37 14.45 -0.32
CA SER A 39 3.61 14.39 0.44
C SER A 39 4.63 15.37 -0.15
N ASP A 40 5.35 16.07 0.72
CA ASP A 40 6.50 16.92 0.32
C ASP A 40 7.65 16.08 -0.26
N SER A 41 7.67 14.77 0.01
CA SER A 41 8.69 13.84 -0.49
C SER A 41 8.06 12.49 -0.85
N PRO A 42 7.34 12.41 -1.99
CA PRO A 42 6.59 11.21 -2.38
C PRO A 42 7.45 9.95 -2.50
N GLY A 43 8.70 10.10 -2.95
CA GLY A 43 9.65 8.99 -3.04
C GLY A 43 10.02 8.41 -1.68
N GLN A 44 10.24 9.26 -0.67
CA GLN A 44 10.52 8.81 0.70
C GLN A 44 9.30 8.11 1.30
N LEU A 45 8.12 8.70 1.16
CA LEU A 45 6.88 8.07 1.65
C LEU A 45 6.66 6.70 0.98
N LEU A 46 6.90 6.58 -0.33
CA LEU A 46 6.82 5.29 -1.01
C LEU A 46 7.83 4.28 -0.44
N HIS A 47 9.06 4.73 -0.17
CA HIS A 47 10.11 3.90 0.43
C HIS A 47 9.69 3.36 1.82
N ASP A 48 9.17 4.25 2.68
CA ASP A 48 8.70 3.91 4.03
C ASP A 48 7.53 2.91 3.98
N LEU A 49 6.57 3.13 3.08
CA LEU A 49 5.41 2.25 2.88
C LEU A 49 5.81 0.89 2.29
N ALA A 50 6.76 0.87 1.36
CA ALA A 50 7.27 -0.36 0.75
C ALA A 50 8.25 -1.13 1.65
N GLY A 51 8.83 -0.45 2.65
CA GLY A 51 9.78 -1.05 3.57
C GLY A 51 11.16 -1.30 3.02
N ARG A 52 11.60 -0.46 2.10
CA ARG A 52 12.95 -0.50 1.56
C ARG A 52 13.87 0.39 2.37
#